data_AF-A0A6P0J152-F1
#
_entry.id   AF-A0A6P0J152-F1
#
_cell.length_a   1.000
_cell.length_b   1.000
_cell.length_c   1.000
_cell.angle_alpha   90.00
_cell.angle_beta   90.00
_cell.angle_gamma   90.00
#
_symmetry.space_group_name_H-M   'P 1'
#
loop_
_entity.id
_entity.type
_entity.pdbx_description
1 polymer ?
#
loop_
_entity_poly.entity_id
_entity_poly.type
_entity_poly.pdbx_seq_one_letter_code
_entity_poly.pdbx_strand_id
1 'polypeptide(L)'
;ILTGYIPQVALAANQAVYQGLHLSQIQLEGSNIRLNLGQIIKRKPVRLLEPVPVVGQLLLLEPDLQSSLEAPLLSNALTELLYTFLKSDDIIKPGNDPITPQIRWQKINLNIGQLTLRGIYTNPDVVTKLIVIRAGIQLATPNQLELNPLQVQIDPDAPPISLDGFLINLGPEVELQELTLTTGQLICRGGLKVMP
;
A
#
# COMPACT_ATOMS: atom_id res chain seq x y z
N ILE A 1 -37.77 -9.00 7.60
CA ILE A 1 -36.93 -8.09 6.78
C ILE A 1 -36.41 -8.94 5.63
N LEU A 2 -36.57 -8.53 4.37
CA LEU A 2 -36.01 -9.30 3.24
C LEU A 2 -34.48 -9.14 3.26
N THR A 3 -33.76 -10.23 3.49
CA THR A 3 -32.30 -10.28 3.49
C THR A 3 -31.81 -11.12 2.32
N GLY A 4 -30.57 -10.86 1.89
CA GLY A 4 -29.85 -11.67 0.92
C GLY A 4 -28.67 -12.33 1.59
N TYR A 5 -28.34 -13.52 1.12
CA TYR A 5 -27.16 -14.27 1.55
C TYR A 5 -26.42 -14.77 0.31
N ILE A 6 -25.15 -14.39 0.19
CA ILE A 6 -24.23 -14.93 -0.79
C ILE A 6 -23.16 -15.70 -0.01
N PRO A 7 -23.14 -17.05 -0.10
CA PRO A 7 -22.23 -17.85 0.71
C PRO A 7 -20.77 -17.57 0.37
N GLN A 8 -20.47 -17.37 -0.92
CA GLN A 8 -19.12 -17.23 -1.41
C GLN A 8 -19.09 -16.43 -2.72
N VAL A 9 -18.04 -15.63 -2.88
CA VAL A 9 -17.64 -14.98 -4.14
C VAL A 9 -16.14 -15.19 -4.30
N ALA A 10 -15.72 -15.71 -5.45
CA ALA A 10 -14.31 -15.85 -5.80
C ALA A 10 -13.97 -14.93 -6.99
N LEU A 11 -12.82 -14.28 -6.91
CA LEU A 11 -12.25 -13.46 -7.97
C LEU A 11 -10.83 -13.93 -8.24
N ALA A 12 -10.51 -14.22 -9.50
CA ALA A 12 -9.15 -14.49 -9.93
C ALA A 12 -8.86 -13.69 -11.19
N ALA A 13 -7.70 -13.03 -11.23
CA ALA A 13 -7.30 -12.26 -12.39
C ALA A 13 -5.78 -12.26 -12.55
N ASN A 14 -5.34 -12.20 -13.81
CA ASN A 14 -3.95 -11.98 -14.20
C ASN A 14 -3.87 -10.63 -14.92
N GLN A 15 -2.82 -9.86 -14.66
CA GLN A 15 -2.60 -8.53 -15.26
C GLN A 15 -3.79 -7.59 -15.09
N ALA A 16 -4.43 -7.61 -13.92
CA ALA A 16 -5.56 -6.74 -13.62
C ALA A 16 -5.08 -5.31 -13.38
N VAL A 17 -5.84 -4.31 -13.82
CA VAL A 17 -5.57 -2.91 -13.50
C VAL A 17 -6.69 -2.36 -12.60
N TYR A 18 -6.37 -2.01 -11.36
CA TYR A 18 -7.30 -1.45 -10.39
C TYR A 18 -6.87 -0.05 -9.97
N GLN A 19 -7.61 0.97 -10.41
CA GLN A 19 -7.29 2.38 -10.15
C GLN A 19 -5.83 2.75 -10.52
N GLY A 20 -5.33 2.18 -11.62
CA GLY A 20 -3.96 2.35 -12.09
C GLY A 20 -2.93 1.42 -11.41
N LEU A 21 -3.30 0.65 -10.39
CA LEU A 21 -2.45 -0.42 -9.88
C LEU A 21 -2.48 -1.59 -10.84
N HIS A 22 -1.32 -1.92 -11.41
CA HIS A 22 -1.10 -3.10 -12.22
C HIS A 22 -0.80 -4.29 -11.29
N LEU A 23 -1.73 -5.22 -11.21
CA LEU A 23 -1.67 -6.41 -10.38
C LEU A 23 -1.29 -7.60 -11.26
N SER A 24 -0.11 -8.19 -11.04
CA SER A 24 0.39 -9.28 -11.89
C SER A 24 -0.53 -10.51 -11.80
N GLN A 25 -0.83 -10.95 -10.57
CA GLN A 25 -1.84 -11.98 -10.31
C GLN A 25 -2.52 -11.70 -8.98
N ILE A 26 -3.84 -11.87 -8.94
CA ILE A 26 -4.62 -11.72 -7.73
C ILE A 26 -5.69 -12.82 -7.66
N GLN A 27 -5.85 -13.40 -6.47
CA GLN A 27 -6.94 -14.32 -6.17
C GLN A 27 -7.53 -13.92 -4.82
N LEU A 28 -8.83 -13.66 -4.80
CA LEU A 28 -9.58 -13.26 -3.61
C LEU A 28 -10.81 -14.15 -3.47
N GLU A 29 -11.17 -14.41 -2.22
CA GLU A 29 -12.38 -15.13 -1.84
C GLU A 29 -13.07 -14.38 -0.70
N GLY A 30 -14.29 -13.91 -0.96
CA GLY A 30 -15.18 -13.36 0.06
C GLY A 30 -16.22 -14.40 0.47
N SER A 31 -16.52 -14.50 1.76
CA SER A 31 -17.52 -15.45 2.27
C SER A 31 -18.55 -14.79 3.17
N ASN A 32 -19.68 -15.48 3.39
CA ASN A 32 -20.73 -15.08 4.33
C ASN A 32 -21.30 -13.66 4.11
N ILE A 33 -21.50 -13.26 2.85
CA ILE A 33 -21.94 -11.91 2.51
C ILE A 33 -23.44 -11.78 2.79
N ARG A 34 -23.79 -10.90 3.72
CA ARG A 34 -25.19 -10.62 4.11
C ARG A 34 -25.62 -9.26 3.61
N LEU A 35 -26.76 -9.21 2.90
CA LEU A 35 -27.24 -8.03 2.18
C LEU A 35 -28.63 -7.61 2.63
N ASN A 36 -28.90 -6.30 2.61
CA ASN A 36 -30.19 -5.71 2.96
C ASN A 36 -31.18 -5.64 1.77
N LEU A 37 -31.46 -6.76 1.09
CA LEU A 37 -32.23 -6.79 -0.16
C LEU A 37 -33.60 -6.08 -0.11
N GLY A 38 -34.26 -6.01 1.05
CA GLY A 38 -35.50 -5.26 1.22
C GLY A 38 -35.41 -3.76 0.92
N GLN A 39 -34.21 -3.19 0.86
CA GLN A 39 -34.00 -1.80 0.42
C GLN A 39 -34.09 -1.62 -1.09
N ILE A 40 -33.86 -2.67 -1.89
CA ILE A 40 -33.99 -2.62 -3.35
C ILE A 40 -35.44 -2.32 -3.74
N ILE A 41 -36.40 -2.97 -3.08
CA ILE A 41 -37.84 -2.73 -3.26
C ILE A 41 -38.18 -1.25 -2.94
N LYS A 42 -37.42 -0.64 -2.03
CA LYS A 42 -37.55 0.78 -1.63
C LYS A 42 -36.69 1.74 -2.47
N ARG A 43 -36.12 1.29 -3.60
CA ARG A 43 -35.21 2.05 -4.47
C ARG A 43 -33.98 2.62 -3.74
N LYS A 44 -33.55 1.96 -2.67
CA LYS A 44 -32.37 2.32 -1.90
C LYS A 44 -31.20 1.40 -2.27
N PRO A 45 -29.95 1.88 -2.18
CA PRO A 45 -28.77 1.07 -2.48
C PRO A 45 -28.71 -0.19 -1.61
N VAL A 46 -28.20 -1.27 -2.20
CA VAL A 46 -27.80 -2.47 -1.45
C VAL A 46 -26.64 -2.10 -0.53
N ARG A 47 -26.67 -2.60 0.70
CA ARG A 47 -25.62 -2.46 1.70
C ARG A 47 -25.33 -3.82 2.32
N LEU A 48 -24.08 -3.98 2.75
CA LEU A 48 -23.70 -5.08 3.61
C LEU A 48 -24.40 -4.92 4.97
N LEU A 49 -24.70 -6.04 5.61
CA LEU A 49 -25.29 -6.07 6.96
C LEU A 49 -24.23 -6.35 8.03
N GLU A 50 -23.15 -7.05 7.66
CA GLU A 50 -22.06 -7.49 8.51
C GLU A 50 -20.75 -7.38 7.73
N PRO A 51 -19.59 -7.23 8.41
CA PRO A 51 -18.29 -7.27 7.74
C PRO A 51 -18.10 -8.54 6.92
N VAL A 52 -17.58 -8.39 5.70
CA VAL A 52 -17.28 -9.53 4.81
C VAL A 52 -15.82 -9.93 5.01
N PRO A 53 -15.53 -11.13 5.52
CA PRO A 53 -14.18 -11.67 5.49
C PRO A 53 -13.77 -11.96 4.05
N VAL A 54 -12.64 -11.42 3.64
CA VAL A 54 -12.00 -11.68 2.35
C VAL A 54 -10.62 -12.26 2.62
N VAL A 55 -10.29 -13.37 1.99
CA VAL A 55 -8.95 -13.97 2.02
C VAL A 55 -8.39 -14.03 0.62
N GLY A 56 -7.07 -14.06 0.48
CA GLY A 56 -6.47 -14.13 -0.85
C GLY A 56 -4.96 -14.10 -0.89
N GLN A 57 -4.49 -14.09 -2.13
CA GLN A 57 -3.08 -13.96 -2.47
C GLN A 57 -2.88 -12.99 -3.62
N LEU A 58 -1.78 -12.26 -3.55
CA LEU A 58 -1.35 -11.26 -4.51
C LEU A 58 0.10 -11.53 -4.88
N LEU A 59 0.37 -11.59 -6.18
CA LEU A 59 1.71 -11.53 -6.75
C LEU A 59 1.85 -10.22 -7.52
N LEU A 60 2.91 -9.48 -7.21
CA LEU A 60 3.32 -8.31 -7.95
C LEU A 60 4.74 -8.51 -8.48
N LEU A 61 4.92 -8.36 -9.78
CA LEU A 61 6.21 -8.31 -10.44
C LEU A 61 6.71 -6.87 -10.48
N GLU A 62 8.03 -6.69 -10.42
CA GLU A 62 8.66 -5.36 -10.49
C GLU A 62 8.18 -4.51 -11.68
N PRO A 63 8.04 -5.03 -12.92
CA PRO A 63 7.54 -4.22 -14.03
C PRO A 63 6.10 -3.71 -13.84
N ASP A 64 5.22 -4.49 -13.22
CA ASP A 64 3.84 -4.08 -12.97
C ASP A 64 3.79 -3.03 -11.84
N LEU A 65 4.58 -3.23 -10.78
CA LEU A 65 4.77 -2.22 -9.74
C LEU A 65 5.38 -0.92 -10.29
N GLN A 66 6.34 -1.04 -11.22
CA GLN A 66 6.95 0.09 -11.92
C GLN A 66 5.93 0.87 -12.74
N SER A 67 5.04 0.20 -13.47
CA SER A 67 3.91 0.82 -14.18
C SER A 67 2.90 1.47 -13.23
N SER A 68 2.80 0.96 -12.00
CA SER A 68 1.89 1.49 -10.98
C SER A 68 2.39 2.76 -10.29
N LEU A 69 3.67 3.15 -10.44
CA LEU A 69 4.25 4.30 -9.72
C LEU A 69 3.58 5.64 -10.07
N GLU A 70 3.00 5.77 -11.26
CA GLU A 70 2.26 6.97 -11.68
C GLU A 70 0.78 6.94 -11.25
N ALA A 71 0.28 5.80 -10.76
CA ALA A 71 -1.09 5.68 -10.31
C ALA A 71 -1.29 6.49 -9.01
N PRO A 72 -2.30 7.38 -8.93
CA PRO A 72 -2.54 8.21 -7.74
C PRO A 72 -2.62 7.40 -6.45
N LEU A 73 -3.20 6.20 -6.50
CA LEU A 73 -3.34 5.32 -5.34
C LEU A 73 -1.98 4.93 -4.74
N LEU A 74 -1.01 4.53 -5.57
CA LEU A 74 0.33 4.17 -5.08
C LEU A 74 1.19 5.40 -4.84
N SER A 75 1.18 6.37 -5.76
CA SER A 75 2.04 7.54 -5.66
C SER A 75 1.75 8.35 -4.40
N ASN A 76 0.47 8.51 -4.04
CA ASN A 76 0.07 9.24 -2.84
C ASN A 76 0.44 8.45 -1.58
N ALA A 77 0.17 7.14 -1.54
CA ALA A 77 0.51 6.30 -0.38
C ALA A 77 2.02 6.30 -0.09
N LEU A 78 2.87 6.19 -1.12
CA LEU A 78 4.33 6.27 -0.97
C LEU A 78 4.79 7.63 -0.47
N THR A 79 4.15 8.69 -0.96
CA THR A 79 4.45 10.08 -0.58
C THR A 79 4.05 10.35 0.87
N GLU A 80 2.85 9.93 1.27
CA GLU A 80 2.36 10.01 2.65
C GLU A 80 3.22 9.20 3.62
N LEU A 81 3.65 7.99 3.22
CA LEU A 81 4.56 7.18 4.03
C LEU A 81 5.89 7.90 4.29
N LEU A 82 6.49 8.48 3.25
CA LEU A 82 7.72 9.27 3.39
C LEU A 82 7.50 10.46 4.34
N TYR A 83 6.41 11.21 4.22
CA TYR A 83 6.16 12.32 5.14
C TYR A 83 5.94 11.87 6.58
N THR A 84 5.23 10.75 6.78
CA THR A 84 5.02 10.19 8.11
C THR A 84 6.37 9.82 8.75
N PHE A 85 7.25 9.20 7.97
CA PHE A 85 8.63 8.91 8.36
C PHE A 85 9.41 10.19 8.72
N LEU A 86 9.43 11.20 7.85
CA LEU A 86 10.18 12.43 8.08
C LEU A 86 9.66 13.25 9.28
N LYS A 87 8.36 13.14 9.59
CA LYS A 87 7.77 13.74 10.81
C LYS A 87 8.14 12.95 12.07
N SER A 88 8.29 11.62 11.98
CA SER A 88 8.61 10.79 13.14
C SER A 88 10.02 11.01 13.69
N ASP A 89 10.97 11.42 12.83
CA ASP A 89 12.36 11.68 13.20
C ASP A 89 12.63 13.17 13.51
N ASP A 90 11.56 13.98 13.69
CA ASP A 90 11.60 15.43 13.96
C ASP A 90 12.39 16.25 12.91
N ILE A 91 12.62 15.67 11.72
CA ILE A 91 13.37 16.29 10.61
C ILE A 91 12.58 17.46 10.03
N ILE A 92 11.26 17.31 9.91
CA ILE A 92 10.35 18.37 9.48
C ILE A 92 9.66 18.97 10.71
N LYS A 93 10.06 20.19 11.08
CA LYS A 93 9.46 20.91 12.22
C LYS A 93 7.97 21.20 11.98
N PRO A 94 7.11 21.08 13.01
CA PRO A 94 5.70 21.48 12.92
C PRO A 94 5.58 22.97 12.57
N GLY A 95 4.79 23.30 11.54
CA GLY A 95 4.57 24.69 11.09
C GLY A 95 5.38 25.12 9.86
N ASN A 96 6.42 24.36 9.48
CA ASN A 96 7.00 24.38 8.14
C ASN A 96 6.43 23.18 7.36
N ASP A 97 5.09 23.06 7.26
CA ASP A 97 4.53 22.09 6.32
C ASP A 97 4.99 22.53 4.92
N PRO A 98 5.92 21.80 4.28
CA PRO A 98 6.26 22.12 2.91
C PRO A 98 4.96 21.94 2.14
N ILE A 99 4.58 22.92 1.30
CA ILE A 99 3.61 22.69 0.22
C ILE A 99 4.00 21.36 -0.37
N THR A 100 3.21 20.29 -0.15
CA THR A 100 3.65 18.90 -0.29
C THR A 100 4.42 18.77 -1.60
N PRO A 101 5.78 18.75 -1.59
CA PRO A 101 6.51 18.80 -2.84
C PRO A 101 6.03 17.60 -3.66
N GLN A 102 5.65 17.88 -4.91
CA GLN A 102 5.15 16.84 -5.79
C GLN A 102 6.31 15.89 -6.07
N ILE A 103 6.32 14.76 -5.37
CA ILE A 103 7.28 13.70 -5.61
C ILE A 103 6.79 12.92 -6.82
N ARG A 104 7.61 12.86 -7.86
CA ARG A 104 7.41 11.93 -8.97
C ARG A 104 8.28 10.71 -8.75
N TRP A 105 7.66 9.60 -8.39
CA TRP A 105 8.33 8.30 -8.29
C TRP A 105 8.72 7.82 -9.69
N GLN A 106 9.97 7.40 -9.85
CA GLN A 106 10.54 7.07 -11.16
C GLN A 106 10.97 5.62 -11.27
N LYS A 107 11.47 5.03 -10.19
CA LYS A 107 12.00 3.66 -10.21
C LYS A 107 11.66 2.95 -8.92
N ILE A 108 11.25 1.69 -9.08
CA ILE A 108 11.12 0.73 -8.00
C ILE A 108 11.98 -0.48 -8.35
N ASN A 109 12.66 -1.03 -7.34
CA ASN A 109 13.41 -2.26 -7.44
C ASN A 109 13.08 -3.18 -6.27
N LEU A 110 12.85 -4.45 -6.58
CA LEU A 110 12.60 -5.52 -5.61
C LEU A 110 13.79 -6.47 -5.56
N ASN A 111 14.42 -6.56 -4.39
CA ASN A 111 15.44 -7.54 -4.07
C ASN A 111 14.96 -8.42 -2.91
N ILE A 112 15.72 -9.46 -2.60
CA ILE A 112 15.42 -10.35 -1.48
C ILE A 112 15.29 -9.53 -0.19
N GLY A 113 14.08 -9.51 0.38
CA GLY A 113 13.74 -8.77 1.60
C GLY A 113 13.81 -7.25 1.52
N GLN A 114 14.18 -6.66 0.38
CA GLN A 114 14.48 -5.23 0.28
C GLN A 114 13.78 -4.57 -0.91
N LEU A 115 13.20 -3.40 -0.63
CA LEU A 115 12.62 -2.48 -1.59
C LEU A 115 13.55 -1.26 -1.75
N THR A 116 13.80 -0.86 -3.00
CA THR A 116 14.43 0.44 -3.30
C THR A 116 13.51 1.28 -4.16
N LEU A 117 13.19 2.49 -3.70
CA LEU A 117 12.45 3.49 -4.47
C LEU A 117 13.35 4.67 -4.82
N ARG A 118 13.16 5.21 -6.01
CA ARG A 118 13.76 6.46 -6.45
C ARG A 118 12.67 7.39 -6.94
N GLY A 119 12.72 8.64 -6.51
CA GLY A 119 11.82 9.69 -6.94
C GLY A 119 12.56 11.01 -7.08
N ILE A 120 11.95 11.94 -7.78
CA ILE A 120 12.41 13.33 -7.81
C ILE A 120 11.37 14.19 -7.11
N TYR A 121 11.82 15.15 -6.32
CA TYR A 121 10.94 16.18 -5.77
C TYR A 121 11.42 17.56 -6.20
N THR A 122 10.45 18.43 -6.46
CA THR A 122 10.70 19.81 -6.87
C THR A 122 10.37 20.74 -5.72
N ASN A 123 11.37 21.45 -5.21
CA ASN A 123 11.16 22.53 -4.24
C ASN A 123 10.64 23.79 -4.99
N PRO A 124 9.77 24.64 -4.41
CA PRO A 124 9.40 25.96 -4.93
C PRO A 124 10.55 26.80 -5.50
N ASP A 125 11.78 26.65 -5.02
CA ASP A 125 12.99 27.31 -5.55
C ASP A 125 13.58 26.65 -6.83
N VAL A 126 12.81 25.81 -7.53
CA VAL A 126 13.11 25.13 -8.82
C VAL A 126 14.19 24.03 -8.76
N VAL A 127 14.92 23.88 -7.66
CA VAL A 127 15.91 22.80 -7.53
C VAL A 127 15.19 21.44 -7.43
N THR A 128 15.37 20.61 -8.46
CA THR A 128 14.98 19.20 -8.43
C THR A 128 16.03 18.40 -7.67
N LYS A 129 15.62 17.67 -6.64
CA LYS A 129 16.51 16.77 -5.90
C LYS A 129 16.05 15.32 -6.03
N LEU A 130 17.02 14.41 -6.04
CA LEU A 130 16.80 12.97 -6.09
C LEU A 130 16.57 12.44 -4.67
N ILE A 131 15.46 11.75 -4.46
CA ILE A 131 15.17 10.98 -3.26
C ILE A 131 15.41 9.50 -3.55
N VAL A 132 16.12 8.83 -2.66
CA VAL A 132 16.27 7.38 -2.67
C VAL A 132 15.85 6.81 -1.32
N ILE A 133 14.88 5.90 -1.34
CA ILE A 133 14.42 5.16 -0.17
C ILE A 133 14.89 3.71 -0.32
N ARG A 134 15.50 3.17 0.73
CA ARG A 134 15.86 1.75 0.84
C ARG A 134 15.22 1.23 2.11
N ALA A 135 14.35 0.24 1.97
CA ALA A 135 13.62 -0.33 3.09
C ALA A 135 13.71 -1.85 3.03
N GLY A 136 14.17 -2.48 4.10
CA GLY A 136 13.81 -3.87 4.36
C GLY A 136 12.32 -3.92 4.72
N ILE A 137 11.57 -4.92 4.26
CA ILE A 137 10.13 -5.02 4.53
C ILE A 137 9.81 -6.41 5.07
N GLN A 138 9.20 -6.46 6.25
CA GLN A 138 8.77 -7.69 6.88
C GLN A 138 7.46 -7.52 7.66
N LEU A 139 6.82 -8.63 8.00
CA LEU A 139 5.68 -8.65 8.91
C LEU A 139 6.19 -8.63 10.36
N ALA A 140 5.79 -7.61 11.13
CA ALA A 140 5.96 -7.60 12.58
C ALA A 140 4.83 -8.37 13.27
N THR A 141 3.61 -8.15 12.79
CA THR A 141 2.39 -8.87 13.19
C THR A 141 1.50 -9.03 11.95
N PRO A 142 0.41 -9.82 12.01
CA PRO A 142 -0.51 -9.92 10.88
C PRO A 142 -1.10 -8.59 10.40
N ASN A 143 -1.16 -7.56 11.25
CA ASN A 143 -1.69 -6.25 10.90
C ASN A 143 -0.64 -5.13 10.94
N GLN A 144 0.65 -5.46 11.05
CA GLN A 144 1.73 -4.48 11.09
C GLN A 144 2.90 -4.89 10.21
N LEU A 145 3.33 -3.96 9.37
CA LEU A 145 4.60 -4.06 8.66
C LEU A 145 5.69 -3.38 9.46
N GLU A 146 6.89 -3.93 9.40
CA GLU A 146 8.09 -3.26 9.86
C GLU A 146 8.98 -2.95 8.66
N LEU A 147 9.41 -1.69 8.58
CA LEU A 147 10.45 -1.27 7.66
C LEU A 147 11.79 -1.25 8.39
N ASN A 148 12.63 -2.26 8.14
CA ASN A 148 13.90 -2.42 8.84
C ASN A 148 14.95 -3.16 7.99
N PRO A 149 16.12 -2.56 7.70
CA PRO A 149 16.47 -1.16 7.96
C PRO A 149 15.68 -0.23 7.05
N LEU A 150 15.39 0.99 7.51
CA LEU A 150 14.82 2.05 6.68
C LEU A 150 15.82 3.20 6.54
N GLN A 151 16.20 3.49 5.29
CA GLN A 151 17.14 4.55 4.94
C GLN A 151 16.54 5.46 3.87
N VAL A 152 16.63 6.77 4.09
CA VAL A 152 16.15 7.79 3.17
C VAL A 152 17.25 8.80 2.90
N GLN A 153 17.60 8.94 1.63
CA GLN A 153 18.57 9.92 1.14
C GLN A 153 17.82 10.96 0.30
N ILE A 154 17.76 12.20 0.77
CA ILE A 154 17.06 13.32 0.12
C ILE A 154 18.04 14.21 -0.66
N ASP A 155 19.30 14.23 -0.23
CA ASP A 155 20.39 14.96 -0.84
C ASP A 155 21.59 13.99 -1.02
N PRO A 156 22.14 13.84 -2.23
CA PRO A 156 23.31 13.00 -2.47
C PRO A 156 24.52 13.37 -1.60
N ASP A 157 24.65 14.66 -1.26
CA ASP A 157 25.80 15.20 -0.53
C ASP A 157 25.61 15.16 1.00
N ALA A 158 24.39 14.81 1.46
CA ALA A 158 24.08 14.66 2.88
C ALA A 158 24.05 13.17 3.29
N PRO A 159 24.34 12.85 4.56
CA PRO A 159 24.19 11.49 5.06
C PRO A 159 22.72 11.04 4.98
N PRO A 160 22.45 9.74 4.72
CA PRO A 160 21.11 9.22 4.72
C PRO A 160 20.52 9.24 6.13
N ILE A 161 19.25 9.62 6.22
CA ILE A 161 18.44 9.47 7.43
C ILE A 161 18.18 7.98 7.58
N SER A 162 18.46 7.41 8.75
CA SER A 162 18.31 5.97 9.00
C SER A 162 17.54 5.73 10.29
N LEU A 163 16.56 4.83 10.26
CA LEU A 163 15.87 4.32 11.44
C LEU A 163 16.05 2.80 11.54
N ASP A 164 16.31 2.35 12.76
CA ASP A 164 16.38 0.93 13.13
C ASP A 164 14.98 0.34 13.37
N GLY A 165 14.10 0.52 12.37
CA GLY A 165 12.73 0.06 12.41
C GLY A 165 11.70 1.19 12.35
N PHE A 166 10.72 1.02 11.47
CA PHE A 166 9.53 1.89 11.40
C PHE A 166 8.29 1.01 11.21
N LEU A 167 7.36 1.07 12.16
CA LEU A 167 6.15 0.26 12.15
C LEU A 167 5.01 0.95 11.42
N ILE A 168 4.39 0.23 10.49
CA ILE A 168 3.20 0.66 9.76
C ILE A 168 2.02 -0.19 10.22
N ASN A 169 1.00 0.45 10.77
CA ASN A 169 -0.24 -0.21 11.13
C ASN A 169 -1.17 -0.29 9.90
N LEU A 170 -1.56 -1.50 9.51
CA LEU A 170 -2.45 -1.76 8.38
C LEU A 170 -3.94 -1.70 8.75
N GLY A 171 -4.25 -1.53 10.04
CA GLY A 171 -5.61 -1.50 10.57
C GLY A 171 -6.05 -2.85 11.14
N PRO A 172 -7.02 -2.85 12.09
CA PRO A 172 -7.51 -4.07 12.73
C PRO A 172 -8.32 -4.99 11.80
N GLU A 173 -8.71 -4.51 10.62
CA GLU A 173 -9.41 -5.29 9.61
C GLU A 173 -8.48 -6.17 8.78
N VAL A 174 -7.16 -5.96 8.85
CA VAL A 174 -6.16 -6.68 8.05
C VAL A 174 -5.51 -7.80 8.85
N GLU A 175 -5.31 -8.94 8.21
CA GLU A 175 -4.63 -10.11 8.79
C GLU A 175 -3.77 -10.79 7.71
N LEU A 176 -2.55 -10.28 7.52
CA LEU A 176 -1.55 -10.84 6.66
C LEU A 176 -0.91 -12.09 7.28
N GLN A 177 -0.72 -13.10 6.44
CA GLN A 177 -0.07 -14.36 6.79
C GLN A 177 1.34 -14.43 6.18
N GLU A 178 1.52 -13.81 5.01
CA GLU A 178 2.78 -13.80 4.28
C GLU A 178 3.00 -12.44 3.60
N LEU A 179 4.22 -11.95 3.69
CA LEU A 179 4.75 -10.89 2.84
C LEU A 179 6.21 -11.21 2.54
N THR A 180 6.49 -11.59 1.29
CA THR A 180 7.81 -12.04 0.87
C THR A 180 8.27 -11.21 -0.31
N LEU A 181 9.45 -10.59 -0.18
CA LEU A 181 10.13 -9.92 -1.29
C LEU A 181 11.25 -10.84 -1.78
N THR A 182 11.23 -11.15 -3.08
CA THR A 182 12.33 -11.81 -3.79
C THR A 182 12.79 -10.92 -4.93
N THR A 183 13.88 -11.29 -5.61
CA THR A 183 14.35 -10.52 -6.76
C THR A 183 13.25 -10.41 -7.83
N GLY A 184 12.77 -9.18 -8.05
CA GLY A 184 11.75 -8.84 -9.03
C GLY A 184 10.31 -9.20 -8.63
N GLN A 185 10.03 -9.70 -7.41
CA GLN A 185 8.68 -10.12 -7.02
C GLN A 185 8.33 -9.77 -5.57
N LEU A 186 7.08 -9.39 -5.35
CA LEU A 186 6.44 -9.26 -4.05
C LEU A 186 5.25 -10.21 -3.99
N ILE A 187 5.26 -11.09 -3.00
CA ILE A 187 4.18 -12.04 -2.72
C ILE A 187 3.53 -11.62 -1.42
N CYS A 188 2.20 -11.57 -1.40
CA CYS A 188 1.43 -11.30 -0.20
C CYS A 188 0.27 -12.30 -0.10
N ARG A 189 0.04 -12.82 1.11
CA ARG A 189 -1.12 -13.65 1.44
C ARG A 189 -1.72 -13.21 2.75
N GLY A 190 -3.04 -13.33 2.87
CA GLY A 190 -3.74 -13.01 4.10
C GLY A 190 -5.22 -12.75 3.87
N GLY A 191 -5.80 -12.02 4.79
CA GLY A 191 -7.18 -11.58 4.70
C GLY A 191 -7.38 -10.13 5.11
N LEU A 192 -8.56 -9.64 4.77
CA LEU A 192 -9.08 -8.36 5.21
C LEU A 192 -10.59 -8.44 5.44
N LYS A 193 -11.14 -7.56 6.26
CA LYS A 193 -12.60 -7.41 6.45
C LYS A 193 -13.10 -6.20 5.69
N VAL A 194 -14.05 -6.41 4.78
CA VAL A 194 -14.76 -5.30 4.12
C VAL A 194 -15.90 -4.85 5.03
N MET A 195 -15.84 -3.61 5.49
CA MET A 195 -16.82 -3.06 6.43
C MET A 195 -18.11 -2.60 5.71
N PRO A 196 -19.28 -2.68 6.37
CA PRO A 196 -20.57 -2.25 5.80
C PRO A 196 -20.74 -0.76 5.48
#